data_AF-A0A2I1EMQ1-F1
#
_entry.id   AF-A0A2I1EMQ1-F1
#
_cell.length_a   1.000
_cell.length_b   1.000
_cell.length_c   1.000
_cell.angle_alpha   90.00
_cell.angle_beta   90.00
_cell.angle_gamma   90.00
#
_symmetry.space_group_name_H-M   'P 1'
#
loop_
_entity.id
_entity.type
_entity.pdbx_description
1 polymer ?
#
loop_
_entity_poly.entity_id
_entity_poly.type
_entity_poly.pdbx_seq_one_letter_code
_entity_poly.pdbx_strand_id
1 'polypeptide(L)'
;MLNEAANSRQDNNNAHDLSQELSDWFSIATKYNTDYSDVDETYLNPNLVPLTTTWADQVKAVLKARQKHERAKMLAKQRTEISEAIEKRIQQIESDQSKWIDNSRHIGTSNSLYSHQFRKRRVSFSSIHDMPPFWQKIYEPVTQNEQVFDEVLTEIDDEEWDTILKSVNEKSAAGVTGVNYIMIKNYLQDYRI
;
A
#
# COMPACT_ATOMS: atom_id res chain seq x y z
N MET A 1 85.68 -36.22 -25.89
CA MET A 1 84.73 -35.47 -26.71
C MET A 1 83.34 -36.11 -26.62
N LEU A 2 82.59 -35.92 -25.54
CA LEU A 2 81.20 -36.44 -25.40
C LEU A 2 80.41 -35.65 -24.33
N ASN A 3 80.35 -34.31 -24.40
CA ASN A 3 79.48 -33.51 -23.50
C ASN A 3 78.65 -32.41 -24.21
N GLU A 4 78.77 -32.22 -25.52
CA GLU A 4 78.04 -31.14 -26.23
C GLU A 4 76.63 -31.54 -26.68
N ALA A 5 76.33 -32.83 -26.87
CA ALA A 5 75.05 -33.28 -27.44
C ALA A 5 73.87 -33.30 -26.43
N ALA A 6 74.15 -33.31 -25.13
CA ALA A 6 73.11 -33.37 -24.08
C ALA A 6 72.54 -31.97 -23.76
N ASN A 7 73.38 -30.92 -23.73
CA ASN A 7 72.93 -29.54 -23.50
C ASN A 7 72.07 -29.01 -24.65
N SER A 8 72.45 -29.26 -25.90
CA SER A 8 71.67 -28.78 -27.06
C SER A 8 70.24 -29.33 -27.12
N ARG A 9 69.97 -30.52 -26.57
CA ARG A 9 68.60 -31.08 -26.54
C ARG A 9 67.73 -30.42 -25.47
N GLN A 10 68.31 -30.04 -24.34
CA GLN A 10 67.58 -29.41 -23.25
C GLN A 10 67.28 -27.94 -23.55
N ASP A 11 68.21 -27.24 -24.21
CA ASP A 11 68.03 -25.87 -24.69
C ASP A 11 66.96 -25.78 -25.80
N ASN A 12 66.91 -26.76 -26.70
CA ASN A 12 65.89 -26.81 -27.76
C ASN A 12 64.48 -27.07 -27.23
N ASN A 13 64.34 -27.88 -26.17
CA ASN A 13 63.05 -28.14 -25.54
C ASN A 13 62.51 -26.89 -24.82
N ASN A 14 63.38 -26.17 -24.10
CA ASN A 14 63.01 -24.90 -23.44
C ASN A 14 62.67 -23.80 -24.45
N ALA A 15 63.39 -23.72 -25.57
CA ALA A 15 63.12 -22.75 -26.63
C ALA A 15 61.77 -23.02 -27.33
N HIS A 16 61.41 -24.30 -27.51
CA HIS A 16 60.13 -24.69 -28.08
C HIS A 16 58.95 -24.33 -27.15
N ASP A 17 59.13 -24.56 -25.84
CA ASP A 17 58.12 -24.26 -24.81
C ASP A 17 57.83 -22.75 -24.70
N LEU A 18 58.88 -21.93 -24.63
CA LEU A 18 58.75 -20.46 -24.64
C LEU A 18 58.10 -19.90 -25.91
N SER A 19 58.39 -20.52 -27.07
CA SER A 19 57.77 -20.12 -28.33
C SER A 19 56.26 -20.40 -28.33
N GLN A 20 55.82 -21.49 -27.70
CA GLN A 20 54.42 -21.84 -27.60
C GLN A 20 53.68 -20.89 -26.65
N GLU A 21 54.25 -20.61 -25.47
CA GLU A 21 53.67 -19.68 -24.50
C GLU A 21 53.49 -18.26 -25.06
N LEU A 22 54.45 -17.78 -25.87
CA LEU A 22 54.35 -16.47 -26.53
C LEU A 22 53.24 -16.43 -27.59
N SER A 23 53.07 -17.52 -28.36
CA SER A 23 51.99 -17.66 -29.33
C SER A 23 50.61 -17.68 -28.66
N ASP A 24 50.51 -18.38 -27.54
CA ASP A 24 49.28 -18.46 -26.75
C ASP A 24 48.92 -17.09 -26.15
N TRP A 25 49.91 -16.38 -25.60
CA TRP A 25 49.74 -15.02 -25.09
C TRP A 25 49.27 -14.05 -26.19
N PHE A 26 49.92 -14.08 -27.35
CA PHE A 26 49.56 -13.20 -28.47
C PHE A 26 48.11 -13.40 -28.89
N SER A 27 47.68 -14.67 -28.97
CA SER A 27 46.30 -15.04 -29.30
C SER A 27 45.30 -14.56 -28.25
N ILE A 28 45.62 -14.75 -26.96
CA ILE A 28 44.81 -14.31 -25.83
C ILE A 28 44.66 -12.79 -25.84
N ALA A 29 45.76 -12.04 -25.89
CA ALA A 29 45.75 -10.59 -25.86
C ALA A 29 44.94 -10.01 -27.04
N THR A 30 45.15 -10.54 -28.25
CA THR A 30 44.41 -10.12 -29.45
C THR A 30 42.92 -10.37 -29.31
N LYS A 31 42.52 -11.55 -28.83
CA LYS A 31 41.10 -11.87 -28.60
C LYS A 31 40.46 -10.93 -27.58
N TYR A 32 41.10 -10.70 -26.43
CA TYR A 32 40.50 -9.84 -25.41
C TYR A 32 40.45 -8.36 -25.81
N ASN A 33 41.28 -7.94 -26.75
CA ASN A 33 41.26 -6.58 -27.27
C ASN A 33 40.06 -6.31 -28.18
N THR A 34 39.49 -7.33 -28.85
CA THR A 34 38.29 -7.14 -29.68
C THR A 34 37.08 -6.71 -28.86
N ASP A 35 37.00 -7.11 -27.59
CA ASP A 35 35.89 -6.76 -26.70
C ASP A 35 35.92 -5.29 -26.27
N TYR A 36 37.03 -4.58 -26.54
CA TYR A 36 37.24 -3.19 -26.16
C TYR A 36 37.81 -2.35 -27.31
N SER A 37 37.35 -2.59 -28.54
CA SER A 37 37.76 -1.86 -29.75
C SER A 37 37.64 -0.33 -29.66
N ASP A 38 36.84 0.15 -28.70
CA ASP A 38 36.44 1.55 -28.61
C ASP A 38 37.26 2.36 -27.59
N VAL A 39 38.21 1.71 -26.88
CA VAL A 39 38.99 2.35 -25.81
C VAL A 39 40.45 1.95 -25.87
N ASP A 40 41.29 2.80 -26.48
CA ASP A 40 42.73 2.55 -26.66
C ASP A 40 43.48 2.25 -25.36
N GLU A 41 43.09 2.87 -24.24
CA GLU A 41 43.71 2.66 -22.91
C GLU A 41 43.48 1.26 -22.34
N THR A 42 42.60 0.47 -22.95
CA THR A 42 42.28 -0.91 -22.55
C THR A 42 42.96 -1.97 -23.40
N TYR A 43 43.85 -1.56 -24.31
CA TYR A 43 44.52 -2.46 -25.23
C TYR A 43 45.73 -3.14 -24.56
N LEU A 44 45.73 -4.47 -24.51
CA LEU A 44 46.92 -5.24 -24.15
C LEU A 44 47.92 -5.18 -25.30
N ASN A 45 49.20 -4.95 -25.01
CA ASN A 45 50.24 -5.08 -26.03
C ASN A 45 50.65 -6.56 -26.15
N PRO A 46 50.31 -7.24 -27.25
CA PRO A 46 50.60 -8.66 -27.41
C PRO A 46 52.09 -8.94 -27.61
N ASN A 47 52.91 -7.93 -27.90
CA ASN A 47 54.35 -8.07 -28.12
C ASN A 47 55.18 -7.96 -26.82
N LEU A 48 54.56 -7.64 -25.68
CA LEU A 48 55.27 -7.56 -24.40
C LEU A 48 55.40 -8.96 -23.79
N VAL A 49 56.65 -9.35 -23.50
CA VAL A 49 57.00 -10.69 -23.02
C VAL A 49 56.50 -10.90 -21.58
N PRO A 50 55.78 -12.00 -21.29
CA PRO A 50 55.17 -12.30 -19.97
C PRO A 50 56.12 -12.43 -18.76
N LEU A 51 57.43 -12.21 -18.93
CA LEU A 51 58.47 -12.49 -17.93
C LEU A 51 59.14 -11.21 -17.40
N THR A 52 58.59 -10.04 -17.73
CA THR A 52 59.13 -8.74 -17.31
C THR A 52 58.22 -8.08 -16.28
N THR A 53 58.81 -7.33 -15.34
CA THR A 53 58.05 -6.50 -14.38
C THR A 53 57.18 -5.46 -15.10
N THR A 54 57.67 -4.95 -16.24
CA THR A 54 56.95 -4.02 -17.12
C THR A 54 55.69 -4.62 -17.74
N TRP A 55 55.70 -5.90 -18.14
CA TRP A 55 54.50 -6.59 -18.61
C TRP A 55 53.42 -6.65 -17.52
N ALA A 56 53.79 -7.04 -16.30
CA ALA A 56 52.84 -7.18 -15.21
C ALA A 56 52.18 -5.83 -14.84
N ASP A 57 52.95 -4.73 -14.88
CA ASP A 57 52.41 -3.39 -14.59
C ASP A 57 51.50 -2.88 -15.71
N GLN A 58 51.82 -3.17 -16.97
CA GLN A 58 50.93 -2.85 -18.09
C GLN A 58 49.61 -3.61 -18.00
N VAL A 59 49.65 -4.93 -17.76
CA VAL A 59 48.45 -5.75 -17.61
C VAL A 59 47.57 -5.23 -16.48
N LYS A 60 48.16 -4.87 -15.33
CA LYS A 60 47.42 -4.26 -14.21
C LYS A 60 46.77 -2.93 -14.60
N ALA A 61 47.46 -2.07 -15.34
CA ALA A 61 46.92 -0.78 -15.78
C ALA A 61 45.71 -0.98 -16.71
N VAL A 62 45.85 -1.86 -17.71
CA VAL A 62 44.78 -2.21 -18.65
C VAL A 62 43.57 -2.82 -17.93
N LEU A 63 43.78 -3.74 -16.99
CA LEU A 63 42.69 -4.35 -16.22
C LEU A 63 41.94 -3.31 -15.37
N LYS A 64 42.64 -2.34 -14.77
CA LYS A 64 42.01 -1.24 -14.05
C LYS A 64 41.18 -0.35 -14.97
N ALA A 65 41.69 -0.04 -16.17
CA ALA A 65 40.97 0.75 -17.17
C ALA A 65 39.68 0.02 -17.63
N ARG A 66 39.77 -1.27 -17.93
CA ARG A 66 38.61 -2.11 -18.29
C ARG A 66 37.58 -2.16 -17.18
N GLN A 67 38.01 -2.39 -15.94
CA GLN A 67 37.09 -2.41 -14.79
C GLN A 67 36.35 -1.07 -14.63
N LYS A 68 37.04 0.05 -14.85
CA LYS A 68 36.42 1.39 -14.81
C LYS A 68 35.38 1.55 -15.94
N HIS A 69 35.70 1.12 -17.15
CA HIS A 69 34.79 1.16 -18.30
C HIS A 69 33.52 0.33 -18.08
N GLU A 70 33.68 -0.90 -17.61
CA GLU A 70 32.55 -1.79 -17.33
C GLU A 70 31.64 -1.24 -16.21
N ARG A 71 32.23 -0.65 -15.17
CA ARG A 71 31.46 0.07 -14.13
C ARG A 71 30.71 1.26 -14.72
N ALA A 72 31.32 2.03 -15.61
CA ALA A 72 30.66 3.17 -16.24
C ALA A 72 29.48 2.71 -17.12
N LYS A 73 29.65 1.66 -17.93
CA LYS A 73 28.58 1.04 -18.72
C LYS A 73 27.44 0.53 -17.83
N MET A 74 27.77 -0.18 -16.75
CA MET A 74 26.77 -0.66 -15.79
C MET A 74 25.97 0.49 -15.17
N LEU A 75 26.65 1.56 -14.73
CA LEU A 75 26.00 2.73 -14.14
C LEU A 75 25.13 3.48 -15.15
N ALA A 76 25.56 3.57 -16.41
CA ALA A 76 24.76 4.17 -17.48
C ALA A 76 23.47 3.37 -17.71
N LYS A 77 23.56 2.03 -17.78
CA LYS A 77 22.40 1.14 -17.90
C LYS A 77 21.44 1.26 -16.72
N GLN A 78 21.95 1.31 -15.49
CA GLN A 78 21.09 1.51 -14.32
C GLN A 78 20.37 2.87 -14.35
N ARG A 79 21.06 3.94 -14.81
CA ARG A 79 20.44 5.26 -14.95
C ARG A 79 19.33 5.25 -16.00
N THR A 80 19.51 4.57 -17.13
CA THR A 80 18.46 4.46 -18.15
C THR A 80 17.26 3.68 -17.64
N GLU A 81 17.49 2.54 -16.97
CA GLU A 81 16.42 1.73 -16.38
C GLU A 81 15.61 2.52 -15.32
N ILE A 82 16.29 3.28 -14.46
CA ILE A 82 15.66 4.17 -13.49
C ILE A 82 14.84 5.26 -14.19
N SER A 83 15.42 5.90 -15.22
CA SER A 83 14.74 6.95 -15.99
C SER A 83 13.46 6.42 -16.64
N GLU A 84 13.53 5.25 -17.29
CA GLU A 84 12.37 4.60 -17.92
C GLU A 84 11.30 4.22 -16.89
N ALA A 85 11.69 3.76 -15.70
CA ALA A 85 10.75 3.46 -14.63
C ALA A 85 10.05 4.71 -14.10
N ILE A 86 10.78 5.83 -13.96
CA ILE A 86 10.22 7.14 -13.60
C ILE A 86 9.23 7.61 -14.66
N GLU A 87 9.61 7.56 -15.94
CA GLU A 87 8.75 7.95 -17.07
C GLU A 87 7.42 7.18 -17.05
N LYS A 88 7.48 5.85 -16.89
CA LYS A 88 6.29 5.00 -16.78
C LYS A 88 5.39 5.38 -15.60
N ARG A 89 5.98 5.76 -14.46
CA ARG A 89 5.21 6.20 -13.30
C ARG A 89 4.55 7.56 -13.51
N ILE A 90 5.23 8.49 -14.17
CA ILE A 90 4.65 9.79 -14.53
C ILE A 90 3.42 9.59 -15.43
N GLN A 91 3.53 8.76 -16.47
CA GLN A 91 2.39 8.47 -17.36
C GLN A 91 1.19 7.87 -16.64
N GLN A 92 1.42 6.98 -15.66
CA GLN A 92 0.35 6.41 -14.84
C GLN A 92 -0.34 7.49 -14.00
N ILE A 93 0.44 8.36 -13.35
CA ILE A 93 -0.08 9.46 -12.53
C ILE A 93 -0.94 10.40 -13.38
N GLU A 94 -0.46 10.80 -14.55
CA GLU A 94 -1.20 11.69 -15.46
C GLU A 94 -2.52 11.09 -15.95
N SER A 95 -2.51 9.79 -16.27
CA SER A 95 -3.72 9.03 -16.61
C SER A 95 -4.72 9.03 -15.46
N ASP A 96 -4.27 8.73 -14.25
CA ASP A 96 -5.15 8.60 -13.07
C ASP A 96 -5.70 9.96 -12.63
N GLN A 97 -4.90 11.03 -12.72
CA GLN A 97 -5.37 12.40 -12.51
C GLN A 97 -6.47 12.77 -13.50
N SER A 98 -6.29 12.45 -14.78
CA SER A 98 -7.30 12.73 -15.82
C SER A 98 -8.62 12.02 -15.52
N LYS A 99 -8.57 10.73 -15.18
CA LYS A 99 -9.76 9.95 -14.78
C LYS A 99 -10.44 10.52 -13.54
N TRP A 100 -9.67 10.95 -12.54
CA TRP A 100 -10.22 11.56 -11.33
C TRP A 100 -10.95 12.87 -11.63
N ILE A 101 -10.36 13.73 -12.47
CA ILE A 101 -10.99 14.97 -12.91
C ILE A 101 -12.30 14.69 -13.65
N ASP A 102 -12.31 13.73 -14.58
CA ASP A 102 -13.52 13.39 -15.33
C ASP A 102 -14.63 12.84 -14.41
N ASN A 103 -14.29 11.93 -13.50
CA ASN A 103 -15.23 11.43 -12.49
C ASN A 103 -15.79 12.55 -11.61
N SER A 104 -14.94 13.48 -11.16
CA SER A 104 -15.37 14.61 -10.32
C SER A 104 -16.36 15.54 -11.04
N ARG A 105 -16.20 15.75 -12.35
CA ARG A 105 -17.14 16.51 -13.17
C ARG A 105 -18.50 15.81 -13.25
N HIS A 106 -18.52 14.49 -13.44
CA HIS A 106 -19.76 13.71 -13.46
C HIS A 106 -20.48 13.68 -12.10
N ILE A 107 -19.75 13.72 -10.99
CA ILE A 107 -20.32 13.83 -9.63
C ILE A 107 -20.98 15.20 -9.44
N GLY A 108 -20.37 16.29 -9.93
CA GLY A 108 -21.00 17.62 -9.87
C GLY A 108 -22.36 17.67 -10.56
N THR A 109 -22.47 17.04 -11.73
CA THR A 109 -23.74 16.91 -12.46
C THR A 109 -24.76 16.06 -11.69
N SER A 110 -24.31 14.94 -11.11
CA SER A 110 -25.14 14.03 -10.30
C SER A 110 -25.67 14.67 -9.02
N ASN A 111 -24.86 15.51 -8.35
CA ASN A 111 -25.28 16.23 -7.16
C ASN A 111 -26.37 17.27 -7.45
N SER A 112 -26.30 17.93 -8.62
CA SER A 112 -27.38 18.83 -9.05
C SER A 112 -28.67 18.07 -9.33
N LEU A 113 -28.57 16.89 -9.97
CA LEU A 113 -29.71 16.04 -10.29
C LEU A 113 -30.38 15.50 -9.01
N TYR A 114 -29.56 14.99 -8.07
CA TYR A 114 -29.99 14.53 -6.77
C TYR A 114 -30.69 15.64 -5.97
N SER A 115 -30.08 16.83 -5.91
CA SER A 115 -30.66 17.98 -5.20
C SER A 115 -31.97 18.47 -5.83
N HIS A 116 -32.12 18.33 -7.15
CA HIS A 116 -33.38 18.66 -7.83
C HIS A 116 -34.47 17.62 -7.57
N GLN A 117 -34.13 16.33 -7.64
CA GLN A 117 -35.07 15.23 -7.44
C GLN A 117 -35.59 15.16 -6.00
N PHE A 118 -34.71 15.43 -5.02
CA PHE A 118 -35.04 15.38 -3.59
C PHE A 118 -35.19 16.77 -2.97
N ARG A 119 -35.51 17.79 -3.77
CA ARG A 119 -35.75 19.14 -3.26
C ARG A 119 -36.82 19.11 -2.18
N LYS A 120 -36.51 19.62 -0.98
CA LYS A 120 -37.50 19.80 0.10
C LYS A 120 -38.70 20.58 -0.45
N ARG A 121 -39.88 19.95 -0.44
CA ARG A 121 -41.14 20.61 -0.79
C ARG A 121 -41.48 21.59 0.33
N ARG A 122 -41.81 22.84 -0.01
CA ARG A 122 -42.34 23.80 0.96
C ARG A 122 -43.76 23.37 1.32
N VAL A 123 -43.89 22.59 2.39
CA VAL A 123 -45.16 22.27 3.04
C VAL A 123 -45.17 22.92 4.41
N SER A 124 -45.39 24.24 4.44
CA SER A 124 -45.65 24.96 5.68
C SER A 124 -47.16 25.10 5.83
N PHE A 125 -47.78 24.12 6.47
CA PHE A 125 -49.14 24.24 6.97
C PHE A 125 -49.04 24.76 8.40
N SER A 126 -49.60 25.94 8.65
CA SER A 126 -49.54 26.57 9.98
C SER A 126 -50.66 26.08 10.88
N SER A 127 -51.71 25.50 10.29
CA SER A 127 -52.84 24.87 10.96
C SER A 127 -53.24 23.59 10.24
N ILE A 128 -53.90 22.67 10.96
CA ILE A 128 -54.50 21.47 10.36
C ILE A 128 -55.52 21.85 9.26
N HIS A 129 -56.19 22.99 9.42
CA HIS A 129 -57.15 23.52 8.44
C HIS A 129 -56.50 24.03 7.14
N ASP A 130 -55.18 24.20 7.12
CA ASP A 130 -54.44 24.60 5.92
C ASP A 130 -54.08 23.40 5.04
N MET A 131 -54.26 22.17 5.54
CA MET A 131 -53.91 20.94 4.83
C MET A 131 -54.98 20.54 3.80
N PRO A 132 -54.63 19.78 2.74
CA PRO A 132 -55.62 19.19 1.85
C PRO A 132 -56.64 18.32 2.61
N PRO A 133 -57.91 18.25 2.17
CA PRO A 133 -58.99 17.54 2.88
C PRO A 133 -58.69 16.08 3.23
N PHE A 134 -57.93 15.39 2.37
CA PHE A 134 -57.49 14.01 2.62
C PHE A 134 -56.65 13.89 3.91
N TRP A 135 -55.71 14.82 4.13
CA TRP A 135 -54.83 14.82 5.29
C TRP A 135 -55.52 15.34 6.54
N GLN A 136 -56.43 16.32 6.40
CA GLN A 136 -57.27 16.78 7.52
C GLN A 136 -58.02 15.61 8.15
N LYS A 137 -58.61 14.74 7.33
CA LYS A 137 -59.34 13.56 7.79
C LYS A 137 -58.45 12.52 8.50
N ILE A 138 -57.19 12.38 8.09
CA ILE A 138 -56.26 11.40 8.68
C ILE A 138 -55.76 11.86 10.04
N TYR A 139 -55.52 13.16 10.19
CA TYR A 139 -54.94 13.75 11.40
C TYR A 139 -55.98 14.39 12.31
N GLU A 140 -57.27 14.25 12.00
CA GLU A 140 -58.35 14.70 12.88
C GLU A 140 -58.22 13.97 14.24
N PRO A 141 -58.25 14.69 15.37
CA PRO A 141 -58.20 14.05 16.69
C PRO A 141 -59.36 13.06 16.83
N VAL A 142 -59.03 11.79 17.06
CA VAL A 142 -60.03 10.76 17.32
C VAL A 142 -60.45 10.88 18.78
N THR A 143 -61.52 11.62 19.04
CA THR A 143 -62.09 11.84 20.37
C THR A 143 -62.80 10.62 20.97
N GLN A 144 -62.78 9.47 20.28
CA GLN A 144 -63.54 8.28 20.67
C GLN A 144 -63.05 7.59 21.95
N ASN A 145 -61.84 7.87 22.42
CA ASN A 145 -61.22 7.15 23.54
C ASN A 145 -60.63 8.08 24.63
N GLU A 146 -61.10 9.32 24.79
CA GLU A 146 -60.63 10.20 25.88
C GLU A 146 -60.76 9.52 27.26
N GLN A 147 -61.86 8.81 27.49
CA GLN A 147 -62.11 8.07 28.74
C GLN A 147 -61.08 6.97 29.05
N VAL A 148 -60.43 6.38 28.04
CA VAL A 148 -59.39 5.36 28.24
C VAL A 148 -58.11 5.99 28.77
N PHE A 149 -57.83 7.24 28.39
CA PHE A 149 -56.68 7.96 28.89
C PHE A 149 -56.91 8.48 30.31
N ASP A 150 -58.17 8.78 30.69
CA ASP A 150 -58.50 9.17 32.06
C ASP A 150 -58.09 8.07 33.07
N GLU A 151 -58.31 6.80 32.75
CA GLU A 151 -57.90 5.64 33.58
C GLU A 151 -56.37 5.44 33.65
N VAL A 152 -55.64 5.83 32.61
CA VAL A 152 -54.15 5.77 32.63
C VAL A 152 -53.55 6.96 33.37
N LEU A 153 -54.27 8.08 33.41
CA LEU A 153 -53.86 9.31 34.09
C LEU A 153 -54.29 9.36 35.56
N THR A 154 -55.17 8.45 36.02
CA THR A 154 -55.45 8.29 37.44
C THR A 154 -54.21 7.79 38.19
N GLU A 155 -53.95 8.38 39.35
CA GLU A 155 -52.85 7.97 40.21
C GLU A 155 -53.08 6.53 40.71
N ILE A 156 -52.00 5.74 40.75
CA ILE A 156 -52.05 4.35 41.21
C ILE A 156 -52.40 4.33 42.70
N ASP A 157 -53.48 3.63 43.04
CA ASP A 157 -53.96 3.55 44.42
C ASP A 157 -53.12 2.60 45.27
N ASP A 158 -53.18 2.83 46.57
CA ASP A 158 -52.49 2.12 47.63
C ASP A 158 -52.80 0.61 47.66
N GLU A 159 -54.02 0.21 47.30
CA GLU A 159 -54.44 -1.20 47.20
C GLU A 159 -53.86 -1.89 45.94
N GLU A 160 -53.76 -1.14 44.84
CA GLU A 160 -53.13 -1.60 43.60
C GLU A 160 -51.63 -1.80 43.81
N TRP A 161 -50.96 -0.84 44.48
CA TRP A 161 -49.55 -0.95 44.88
C TRP A 161 -49.28 -2.18 45.74
N ASP A 162 -50.11 -2.44 46.75
CA ASP A 162 -49.98 -3.61 47.61
C ASP A 162 -50.11 -4.92 46.83
N THR A 163 -51.00 -4.96 45.85
CA THR A 163 -51.20 -6.11 44.98
C THR A 163 -49.97 -6.36 44.11
N ILE A 164 -49.40 -5.29 43.54
CA ILE A 164 -48.17 -5.34 42.75
C ILE A 164 -47.02 -5.86 43.63
N LEU A 165 -46.79 -5.29 44.82
CA LEU A 165 -45.69 -5.68 45.71
C LEU A 165 -45.79 -7.12 46.23
N LYS A 166 -47.02 -7.67 46.36
CA LYS A 166 -47.24 -9.09 46.69
C LYS A 166 -46.92 -10.02 45.53
N SER A 167 -47.09 -9.56 44.30
CA SER A 167 -46.85 -10.36 43.07
C SER A 167 -45.39 -10.35 42.59
N VAL A 168 -44.56 -9.42 43.08
CA VAL A 168 -43.17 -9.25 42.65
C VAL A 168 -42.29 -10.42 43.10
N ASN A 169 -41.49 -10.97 42.18
CA ASN A 169 -40.57 -12.08 42.44
C ASN A 169 -39.28 -11.60 43.11
N GLU A 170 -39.12 -11.95 44.38
CA GLU A 170 -37.98 -11.60 45.23
C GLU A 170 -36.67 -12.32 44.85
N LYS A 171 -36.74 -13.42 44.09
CA LYS A 171 -35.57 -14.24 43.76
C LYS A 171 -34.87 -13.82 42.46
N SER A 172 -35.41 -12.82 41.77
CA SER A 172 -34.83 -12.33 40.52
C SER A 172 -33.51 -11.61 40.77
N ALA A 173 -32.54 -11.82 39.88
CA ALA A 173 -31.27 -11.11 39.92
C ALA A 173 -31.48 -9.62 39.62
N ALA A 174 -30.66 -8.76 40.22
CA ALA A 174 -30.70 -7.32 39.96
C ALA A 174 -30.40 -7.03 38.48
N GLY A 175 -31.12 -6.07 37.91
CA GLY A 175 -30.86 -5.58 36.56
C GLY A 175 -29.59 -4.74 36.48
N VAL A 176 -29.35 -4.11 35.33
CA VAL A 176 -28.14 -3.28 35.05
C VAL A 176 -27.94 -2.11 36.03
N THR A 177 -28.99 -1.71 36.76
CA THR A 177 -28.95 -0.66 37.79
C THR A 177 -28.48 -1.17 39.15
N GLY A 178 -28.31 -2.50 39.33
CA GLY A 178 -27.91 -3.11 40.60
C GLY A 178 -29.00 -3.13 41.68
N VAL A 179 -30.18 -2.59 41.38
CA VAL A 179 -31.33 -2.58 42.31
C VAL A 179 -32.10 -3.89 42.17
N ASN A 180 -32.26 -4.60 43.30
CA ASN A 180 -33.08 -5.80 43.36
C ASN A 180 -34.52 -5.45 43.79
N TYR A 181 -35.50 -6.19 43.30
CA TYR A 181 -36.91 -6.11 43.68
C TYR A 181 -37.15 -6.21 45.20
N ILE A 182 -36.34 -6.97 45.93
CA ILE A 182 -36.40 -7.00 47.41
C ILE A 182 -36.09 -5.62 48.00
N MET A 183 -35.11 -4.91 47.44
CA MET A 183 -34.72 -3.57 47.93
C MET A 183 -35.82 -2.56 47.67
N ILE A 184 -36.47 -2.62 46.51
CA ILE A 184 -37.60 -1.75 46.15
C ILE A 184 -38.78 -2.02 47.09
N LYS A 185 -39.10 -3.29 47.34
CA LYS A 185 -40.18 -3.70 48.24
C LYS A 185 -39.98 -3.19 49.67
N ASN A 186 -38.78 -3.38 50.23
CA ASN A 186 -38.48 -2.94 51.60
C ASN A 186 -38.45 -1.41 51.70
N TYR A 187 -37.83 -0.74 50.72
CA TYR A 187 -37.77 0.73 50.70
C TYR A 187 -39.18 1.35 50.66
N LEU A 188 -40.09 0.82 49.85
CA LEU A 188 -41.45 1.33 49.77
C LEU A 188 -42.30 0.99 51.01
N GLN A 189 -42.00 -0.10 51.72
CA GLN A 189 -42.63 -0.42 53.00
C GLN A 189 -42.15 0.49 54.15
N ASP A 190 -40.87 0.86 54.15
CA ASP A 190 -40.25 1.66 55.21
C ASP A 190 -40.60 3.16 55.16
N TYR A 191 -41.03 3.69 54.00
CA TYR A 191 -41.30 5.12 53.78
C TYR A 191 -42.78 5.48 53.62
N ARG A 192 -43.70 4.58 53.97
CA ARG A 192 -45.15 4.83 53.97
C ARG A 192 -45.57 5.41 55.35
N ILE A 193 -46.18 6.60 55.39
CA ILE A 193 -46.97 7.12 56.52
C ILE A 193 -48.38 6.53 56.41
#